data_AF-A0A645JFK0-F1
#
_entry.id   AF-A0A645JFK0-F1
#
_cell.length_a   1.000
_cell.length_b   1.000
_cell.length_c   1.000
_cell.angle_alpha   90.00
_cell.angle_beta   90.00
_cell.angle_gamma   90.00
#
_symmetry.space_group_name_H-M   'P 1'
#
loop_
_entity.id
_entity.type
_entity.pdbx_description
1 polymer ?
#
loop_
_entity_poly.entity_id
_entity_poly.type
_entity_poly.pdbx_seq_one_letter_code
_entity_poly.pdbx_strand_id
1 'polypeptide(L)' 'MQDGKLEDFIFEEKDSESFLGNIYKGRVENILPGMEAAFVNIGLKKNAYLYKGDLLSDKFLREKNI' A
#
# COMPACT_ATOMS: atom_id res chain seq x y z
N MET A 1 -2.51 -29.34 3.56
CA MET A 1 -2.68 -30.61 4.30
C MET A 1 -1.64 -31.55 3.74
N GLN A 2 -0.70 -31.99 4.58
CA GLN A 2 0.34 -32.93 4.22
C GLN A 2 0.37 -34.04 5.28
N ASP A 3 0.44 -35.30 4.83
CA ASP A 3 0.43 -36.50 5.69
C ASP A 3 -0.73 -36.56 6.70
N GLY A 4 -1.92 -36.14 6.28
CA GLY A 4 -3.12 -36.16 7.14
C GLY A 4 -3.13 -35.07 8.22
N LYS A 5 -2.16 -34.15 8.22
CA LYS A 5 -2.14 -32.98 9.10
C LYS A 5 -2.52 -31.71 8.34
N LEU A 6 -3.34 -30.89 8.99
CA LEU A 6 -3.56 -29.52 8.56
C LEU A 6 -2.26 -28.74 8.71
N GLU A 7 -1.85 -28.05 7.65
CA GLU A 7 -0.66 -27.19 7.66
C GLU A 7 -1.09 -25.76 7.90
N ASP A 8 -1.90 -25.21 6.98
CA ASP A 8 -2.47 -23.88 7.09
C ASP A 8 -3.98 -23.88 6.80
N PHE A 9 -4.68 -22.96 7.45
CA PHE A 9 -6.10 -22.66 7.25
C PHE A 9 -6.28 -21.14 7.21
N ILE A 10 -6.82 -20.64 6.12
CA ILE A 10 -7.11 -19.23 5.92
C ILE A 10 -8.63 -19.07 5.88
N PHE A 11 -9.15 -18.20 6.73
CA PHE A 11 -10.55 -17.82 6.77
C PHE A 11 -10.64 -16.29 6.72
N GLU A 12 -11.40 -15.79 5.76
CA GLU A 12 -11.69 -14.37 5.60
C GLU A 12 -13.19 -14.16 5.80
N GLU A 13 -13.56 -13.18 6.62
CA GLU A 13 -14.95 -12.80 6.81
C GLU A 13 -15.44 -12.05 5.57
N LYS A 14 -16.66 -12.34 5.10
CA LYS A 14 -17.18 -11.78 3.83
C LYS A 14 -17.16 -10.25 3.76
N ASP A 15 -17.24 -9.58 4.91
CA ASP A 15 -17.26 -8.12 5.01
C ASP A 15 -15.92 -7.53 5.49
N SER A 16 -14.89 -8.36 5.72
CA SER A 16 -13.54 -7.89 6.03
C SER A 16 -12.73 -7.74 4.74
N GLU A 17 -13.04 -6.72 3.93
CA GLU A 17 -12.16 -6.37 2.81
C GLU A 17 -10.79 -5.92 3.35
N SER A 18 -9.77 -6.74 3.11
CA SER A 18 -8.39 -6.36 3.37
C SER A 18 -7.94 -5.37 2.29
N PHE A 19 -7.48 -4.20 2.72
CA PHE A 19 -6.86 -3.22 1.81
C PHE A 19 -5.38 -3.53 1.54
N LEU A 20 -4.81 -4.52 2.22
CA LEU A 20 -3.39 -4.86 2.14
C LEU A 20 -3.05 -5.44 0.77
N GLY A 21 -2.02 -4.88 0.12
CA GLY A 21 -1.56 -5.35 -1.19
C GLY A 21 -2.34 -4.83 -2.39
N ASN A 22 -3.43 -4.08 -2.17
CA ASN A 22 -4.18 -3.45 -3.24
C ASN A 22 -3.37 -2.35 -3.92
N ILE A 23 -3.54 -2.21 -5.23
CA ILE A 23 -2.92 -1.17 -6.05
C ILE A 23 -4.00 -0.21 -6.52
N TYR A 24 -3.81 1.08 -6.24
CA TYR A 24 -4.76 2.13 -6.58
C TYR A 24 -4.14 3.14 -7.54
N LYS A 25 -4.97 3.69 -8.43
CA LYS A 25 -4.65 4.92 -9.16
C LYS A 25 -5.23 6.10 -8.39
N GLY A 26 -4.37 6.94 -7.84
CA GLY A 26 -4.78 8.09 -7.03
C GLY A 26 -4.37 9.44 -7.60
N ARG A 27 -4.96 10.51 -7.06
CA ARG A 27 -4.59 11.91 -7.33
C ARG A 27 -4.06 12.55 -6.05
N VAL A 28 -2.91 13.23 -6.14
CA VAL A 28 -2.37 14.03 -5.04
C VAL A 28 -3.30 15.23 -4.83
N GLU A 29 -3.85 15.36 -3.62
CA GLU A 29 -4.73 16.48 -3.25
C GLU A 29 -4.00 17.52 -2.39
N ASN A 30 -3.08 17.09 -1.53
CA ASN A 30 -2.33 18.00 -0.68
C ASN A 30 -0.89 17.51 -0.44
N ILE A 31 0.05 18.44 -0.32
CA ILE A 31 1.44 18.16 0.04
C ILE A 31 1.72 18.86 1.36
N LEU A 32 2.36 18.16 2.29
CA LEU A 32 2.79 18.68 3.59
C LEU A 32 4.32 18.69 3.65
N PRO A 33 4.98 19.80 3.28
CA PRO A 33 6.44 19.86 3.24
C PRO A 33 7.10 19.58 4.59
N GLY A 34 6.51 20.08 5.68
CA GLY A 34 7.05 19.88 7.04
C GLY A 34 6.96 18.45 7.56
N MET A 35 6.14 17.59 6.95
CA MET A 35 6.02 16.17 7.27
C MET A 35 6.69 15.28 6.22
N GLU A 36 7.25 15.88 5.16
CA GLU A 36 7.76 15.18 3.98
C GLU A 36 6.76 14.14 3.44
N ALA A 37 5.50 14.55 3.26
CA ALA A 37 4.43 13.63 2.86
C ALA A 37 3.38 14.28 1.96
N ALA A 38 2.56 13.43 1.34
CA ALA A 38 1.43 13.83 0.51
C ALA A 38 0.16 13.06 0.91
N PHE A 39 -0.99 13.71 0.76
CA PHE A 39 -2.30 13.07 0.81
C PHE A 39 -2.80 12.79 -0.59
N VAL A 40 -3.15 11.54 -0.84
CA VAL A 40 -3.56 11.02 -2.16
C VAL A 40 -4.99 10.50 -2.07
N ASN A 41 -5.88 11.06 -2.87
CA ASN A 41 -7.22 10.51 -3.04
C ASN A 41 -7.15 9.26 -3.91
N ILE A 42 -7.55 8.12 -3.32
CA ILE A 42 -7.57 6.80 -3.96
C ILE A 42 -9.00 6.25 -4.15
N GLY A 43 -10.02 7.10 -3.99
CA GLY A 43 -11.44 6.71 -4.12
C GLY A 43 -12.07 6.11 -2.86
N LEU A 44 -11.37 6.14 -1.73
CA LEU A 44 -11.90 5.72 -0.42
C LEU A 44 -12.47 6.90 0.37
N LYS A 45 -13.12 6.60 1.50
CA LYS A 45 -13.72 7.60 2.39
C LYS A 45 -12.73 8.64 2.94
N LYS A 46 -11.44 8.30 3.00
CA LYS A 46 -10.36 9.19 3.42
C LYS A 46 -9.19 9.08 2.45
N ASN A 47 -8.44 10.17 2.32
CA ASN A 47 -7.21 10.16 1.54
C ASN A 47 -6.16 9.24 2.17
N ALA A 48 -5.42 8.55 1.31
CA ALA A 48 -4.23 7.82 1.70
C ALA A 48 -3.10 8.80 2.05
N TYR A 49 -2.24 8.37 2.96
CA TYR A 49 -1.02 9.06 3.32
C TYR A 49 0.16 8.42 2.59
N LEU A 50 1.00 9.24 1.96
CA LEU A 50 2.18 8.81 1.23
C LEU A 50 3.40 9.56 1.73
N TYR A 51 4.29 8.86 2.42
CA TYR A 51 5.56 9.42 2.91
C TYR A 51 6.59 9.48 1.79
N LYS A 52 7.38 10.55 1.75
CA LYS A 52 8.40 10.77 0.71
C LYS A 52 9.45 9.67 0.68
N GLY A 53 9.82 9.10 1.83
CA GLY A 53 10.78 7.99 1.90
C GLY A 53 10.29 6.73 1.18
N ASP A 54 8.97 6.56 1.01
CA ASP A 54 8.37 5.39 0.39
C ASP A 54 8.15 5.56 -1.13
N LEU A 55 8.40 6.76 -1.68
CA LEU A 55 8.14 7.07 -3.11
C LEU A 55 9.09 6.34 -4.07
N LEU A 56 10.23 5.88 -3.58
CA LEU A 56 11.30 5.35 -4.41
C LEU A 56 11.51 3.89 -4.05
N SER A 57 11.10 2.99 -4.94
CA SER A 57 11.53 1.60 -4.84
C SER A 57 13.03 1.50 -5.14
N ASP A 58 13.73 0.58 -4.47
CA ASP A 58 15.14 0.28 -4.75
C ASP A 58 15.39 0.02 -6.24
N LYS A 59 14.42 -0.58 -6.93
CA LYS A 59 14.44 -0.80 -8.37
C LYS A 59 14.48 0.52 -9.15
N PHE A 60 13.62 1.47 -8.79
CA PHE A 60 13.54 2.79 -9.42
C PHE A 60 14.80 3.63 -9.20
N LEU A 61 15.41 3.55 -8.02
CA LEU A 61 16.68 4.22 -7.70
C LEU A 61 17.83 3.66 -8.55
N ARG A 62 17.94 2.32 -8.61
CA ARG A 62 18.97 1.62 -9.40
C ARG A 62 18.86 1.91 -10.91
N GLU A 63 17.64 1.96 -11.45
CA GLU A 63 17.41 2.27 -12.87
C GLU A 63 17.77 3.73 -13.22
N LYS A 64 17.75 4.64 -12.25
CA LYS A 64 18.09 6.05 -12.46
C LYS A 64 19.55 6.42 -12.17
N ASN A 65 20.39 5.50 -11.69
CA ASN A 65 21.75 5.80 -11.22
C ASN A 65 21.79 6.98 -10.24
N ILE A 66 20.83 7.04 -9.30
CA ILE A 66 20.79 7.98 -8.18
C ILE A 66 21.00 7.18 -6.89
#